data_AF-A0A7X0JT13-F1
#
_entry.id   AF-A0A7X0JT13-F1
#
_cell.length_a   1.000
_cell.length_b   1.000
_cell.length_c   1.000
_cell.angle_alpha   90.00
_cell.angle_beta   90.00
_cell.angle_gamma   90.00
#
_symmetry.space_group_name_H-M   'P 1'
#
loop_
_entity.id
_entity.type
_entity.pdbx_description
1 polymer ?
#
loop_
_entity_poly.entity_id
_entity_poly.type
_entity_poly.pdbx_seq_one_letter_code
_entity_poly.pdbx_strand_id
1 'polypeptide(L)'
;MTLFFRHSLEYICFSLAAVHCLLVPWSFFKGHYVIPTIMLVSMLIFYRLAKAGLSNVVWVKKLLSYGFVVLCCHLFFALFHAKMPRELLQLWFFPVYASLLLLLLFLLFKYIRVNRISLLS
;
A
#
# COMPACT_ATOMS: atom_id res chain seq x y z
N MET A 1 12.59 17.63 1.43
CA MET A 1 11.36 17.03 2.01
C MET A 1 10.16 17.01 1.06
N THR A 2 9.96 18.01 0.19
CA THR A 2 8.80 18.06 -0.74
C THR A 2 8.78 16.92 -1.76
N LEU A 3 9.94 16.49 -2.28
CA LEU A 3 10.02 15.39 -3.25
C LEU A 3 9.55 14.05 -2.68
N PHE A 4 9.84 13.78 -1.40
CA PHE A 4 9.41 12.56 -0.74
C PHE A 4 7.88 12.47 -0.68
N PHE A 5 7.22 13.52 -0.17
CA PHE A 5 5.75 13.58 -0.10
C PHE A 5 5.09 13.60 -1.48
N ARG A 6 5.77 14.07 -2.52
CA ARG A 6 5.27 14.04 -3.89
C ARG A 6 5.12 12.62 -4.44
N HIS A 7 5.93 11.69 -3.95
CA HIS A 7 6.04 10.33 -4.47
C HIS A 7 5.90 9.25 -3.38
N SER A 8 5.33 9.59 -2.22
CA SER A 8 5.27 8.71 -1.06
C SER A 8 4.47 7.44 -1.31
N LEU A 9 3.34 7.53 -2.04
CA LEU A 9 2.50 6.38 -2.35
C LEU A 9 3.17 5.45 -3.37
N GLU A 10 3.88 6.02 -4.35
CA GLU A 10 4.67 5.28 -5.32
C GLU A 10 5.79 4.51 -4.63
N TYR A 11 6.49 5.12 -3.66
CA TYR A 11 7.49 4.42 -2.86
C TYR A 11 6.91 3.25 -2.08
N ILE A 12 5.71 3.40 -1.50
CA ILE A 12 5.03 2.26 -0.85
C ILE A 12 4.70 1.17 -1.88
N CYS A 13 4.18 1.52 -3.06
CA CYS A 13 3.93 0.54 -4.12
C CYS A 13 5.21 -0.17 -4.60
N PHE A 14 6.35 0.54 -4.70
CA PHE A 14 7.63 -0.09 -4.99
C PHE A 14 8.07 -1.05 -3.89
N SER A 15 7.92 -0.65 -2.62
CA SER A 15 8.22 -1.53 -1.48
C SER A 15 7.34 -2.78 -1.51
N LEU A 16 6.04 -2.64 -1.79
CA LEU A 16 5.14 -3.78 -1.94
C LEU A 16 5.55 -4.69 -3.10
N ALA A 17 5.91 -4.12 -4.25
CA ALA A 17 6.41 -4.89 -5.39
C ALA A 17 7.71 -5.64 -5.05
N ALA A 18 8.63 -5.01 -4.32
CA ALA A 18 9.87 -5.64 -3.87
C ALA A 18 9.60 -6.80 -2.90
N VAL A 19 8.67 -6.62 -1.94
CA VAL A 19 8.23 -7.70 -1.04
C VAL A 19 7.65 -8.87 -1.83
N HIS A 20 6.79 -8.63 -2.82
CA HIS A 20 6.25 -9.70 -3.66
C HIS A 20 7.34 -10.42 -4.47
N CYS A 21 8.31 -9.66 -5.01
CA CYS A 21 9.46 -10.22 -5.72
C CYS A 21 10.24 -11.22 -4.84
N LEU A 22 10.43 -10.90 -3.55
CA LEU A 22 11.11 -11.79 -2.59
C LEU A 22 10.24 -12.98 -2.16
N LEU A 23 8.93 -12.78 -2.02
CA LEU A 23 8.02 -13.83 -1.58
C LEU A 23 7.70 -14.87 -2.65
N VAL A 24 7.83 -14.53 -3.94
CA VAL A 24 7.59 -15.47 -5.05
C VAL A 24 8.52 -16.69 -4.98
N PRO A 25 9.87 -16.54 -4.94
CA PRO A 25 10.78 -17.68 -4.75
C PRO A 25 10.51 -18.44 -3.46
N TRP A 26 10.26 -17.73 -2.35
CA TRP A 26 9.93 -18.34 -1.06
C TRP A 26 8.69 -19.24 -1.13
N SER A 27 7.65 -18.79 -1.85
CA SER A 27 6.42 -19.56 -2.03
C SER A 27 6.64 -20.80 -2.90
N PHE A 28 7.51 -20.72 -3.92
CA PHE A 28 7.90 -21.90 -4.71
C PHE A 28 8.64 -22.93 -3.86
N PHE A 29 9.56 -22.51 -2.98
CA PHE A 29 10.25 -23.43 -2.07
C PHE A 29 9.30 -24.17 -1.11
N LYS A 30 8.12 -23.61 -0.82
CA LYS A 30 7.07 -24.27 -0.02
C LYS A 30 6.14 -25.17 -0.84
N GLY A 31 6.40 -25.37 -2.13
CA GLY A 31 5.61 -26.24 -3.00
C GLY A 31 4.27 -25.64 -3.45
N HIS A 32 4.07 -24.34 -3.31
CA HIS A 32 2.87 -23.66 -3.82
C HIS A 32 3.13 -23.12 -5.23
N TYR A 33 2.22 -23.37 -6.18
CA TYR A 33 2.38 -22.95 -7.58
C TYR A 33 1.37 -21.88 -8.04
N VAL A 34 0.16 -21.85 -7.47
CA VAL A 34 -0.85 -20.83 -7.78
C VAL A 34 -0.57 -19.50 -7.08
N ILE A 35 -0.23 -19.56 -5.78
CA ILE A 35 0.05 -18.38 -4.96
C ILE A 35 1.18 -17.51 -5.54
N PRO A 36 2.36 -18.06 -5.95
CA PRO A 36 3.41 -17.25 -6.56
C PRO A 36 2.96 -16.54 -7.84
N THR A 37 2.10 -17.16 -8.64
CA THR A 37 1.61 -16.55 -9.90
C THR A 37 0.75 -15.32 -9.61
N ILE A 38 -0.18 -15.41 -8.66
CA ILE A 38 -0.99 -14.26 -8.21
C ILE A 38 -0.08 -13.17 -7.63
N MET A 39 0.93 -13.55 -6.86
CA MET A 39 1.89 -12.60 -6.30
C MET A 39 2.71 -11.89 -7.37
N LEU A 40 3.09 -12.58 -8.45
CA LEU A 40 3.81 -12.00 -9.57
C LEU A 40 2.94 -10.99 -10.34
N VAL A 41 1.66 -11.30 -10.55
CA VAL A 41 0.70 -10.36 -11.16
C VAL A 41 0.56 -9.11 -10.28
N SER A 42 0.35 -9.28 -8.98
CA SER A 42 0.27 -8.16 -8.02
C SER A 42 1.55 -7.31 -8.00
N MET A 43 2.72 -7.95 -8.01
CA MET A 43 4.02 -7.27 -8.13
C MET A 43 4.07 -6.38 -9.37
N LEU A 44 3.71 -6.94 -10.54
CA LEU A 44 3.73 -6.20 -11.80
C LEU A 44 2.77 -5.01 -11.78
N ILE A 45 1.57 -5.18 -11.22
CA ILE A 45 0.58 -4.10 -11.07
C ILE A 45 1.17 -2.98 -10.20
N PHE A 46 1.67 -3.30 -9.01
CA PHE A 46 2.25 -2.30 -8.10
C PHE A 46 3.45 -1.59 -8.71
N TYR A 47 4.35 -2.32 -9.36
CA TYR A 47 5.51 -1.75 -10.04
C TYR A 47 5.10 -0.79 -11.17
N ARG A 48 4.15 -1.20 -12.02
CA ARG A 48 3.68 -0.38 -13.15
C ARG A 48 2.97 0.88 -12.68
N LEU A 49 2.10 0.78 -11.66
CA LEU A 49 1.43 1.93 -11.06
C LEU A 49 2.44 2.89 -10.43
N ALA A 50 3.40 2.38 -9.67
CA ALA A 50 4.44 3.20 -9.03
C ALA A 50 5.29 3.94 -10.08
N LYS A 51 5.72 3.22 -11.13
CA LYS A 51 6.51 3.80 -12.23
C LYS A 51 5.74 4.90 -12.97
N ALA A 52 4.47 4.67 -13.30
CA ALA A 52 3.66 5.67 -13.99
C ALA A 52 3.32 6.87 -13.09
N GLY A 53 3.14 6.66 -11.78
CA GLY A 53 2.98 7.72 -10.78
C GLY A 53 4.24 8.60 -10.67
N LEU A 54 5.43 8.00 -10.70
CA LEU A 54 6.70 8.76 -10.72
C LEU A 54 6.83 9.66 -11.95
N SER A 55 6.31 9.23 -13.11
CA SER A 55 6.24 10.04 -14.33
C SER A 55 5.22 11.19 -14.25
N ASN A 56 4.60 11.43 -13.08
CA ASN A 56 3.64 12.50 -12.83
C ASN A 56 2.36 12.43 -13.68
N VAL A 57 1.97 11.22 -14.09
CA VAL A 57 0.70 11.00 -14.76
C VAL A 57 -0.45 11.20 -13.76
N VAL A 58 -1.21 12.29 -13.93
CA VAL A 58 -2.20 12.75 -12.93
C VAL A 58 -3.27 11.70 -12.62
N TRP A 59 -3.80 11.02 -13.64
CA TRP A 59 -4.83 10.00 -13.43
C TRP A 59 -4.31 8.81 -12.61
N VAL A 60 -3.04 8.42 -12.78
CA VAL A 60 -2.40 7.35 -12.00
C VAL A 60 -2.25 7.77 -10.55
N LYS A 61 -1.82 9.01 -10.30
CA LYS A 61 -1.72 9.54 -8.93
C LYS A 61 -3.09 9.61 -8.24
N LYS A 62 -4.14 9.94 -8.99
CA LYS A 62 -5.52 9.90 -8.49
C LYS A 62 -5.96 8.46 -8.17
N LEU A 63 -5.68 7.51 -9.06
CA LEU A 63 -5.95 6.09 -8.83
C LEU A 63 -5.22 5.55 -7.59
N LEU A 64 -3.93 5.88 -7.43
CA LEU A 64 -3.16 5.55 -6.22
C LEU A 64 -3.82 6.16 -4.98
N SER A 65 -4.24 7.42 -5.05
CA SER A 65 -4.91 8.08 -3.93
C SER A 65 -6.19 7.34 -3.52
N TYR A 66 -7.04 6.93 -4.48
CA TYR A 66 -8.23 6.12 -4.17
C TYR A 66 -7.87 4.75 -3.56
N GLY A 67 -6.86 4.06 -4.10
CA GLY A 67 -6.39 2.80 -3.54
C GLY A 67 -5.96 2.95 -2.08
N PHE A 68 -5.25 4.03 -1.75
CA PHE A 68 -4.83 4.32 -0.38
C PHE A 68 -5.97 4.80 0.52
N VAL A 69 -6.98 5.50 0.00
CA VAL A 69 -8.22 5.78 0.75
C VAL A 69 -8.89 4.46 1.15
N VAL A 70 -9.07 3.55 0.20
CA VAL A 70 -9.65 2.22 0.45
C VAL A 70 -8.82 1.46 1.48
N LEU A 71 -7.48 1.50 1.38
CA LEU A 71 -6.59 0.87 2.36
C LEU A 71 -6.73 1.48 3.75
N CYS A 72 -6.83 2.80 3.88
CA CYS A 72 -7.07 3.47 5.16
C CYS A 72 -8.42 3.07 5.75
N CYS A 73 -9.49 3.04 4.94
CA CYS A 73 -10.79 2.53 5.36
C CYS A 73 -10.70 1.07 5.82
N HIS A 74 -10.03 0.21 5.06
CA HIS A 74 -9.83 -1.19 5.41
C HIS A 74 -9.10 -1.36 6.74
N LEU A 75 -8.00 -0.63 6.96
CA LEU A 75 -7.27 -0.64 8.24
C LEU A 75 -8.10 -0.11 9.40
N PHE A 76 -8.89 0.94 9.18
CA PHE A 76 -9.82 1.44 10.16
C PHE A 76 -10.85 0.36 10.56
N PHE A 77 -11.45 -0.34 9.59
CA PHE A 77 -12.34 -1.46 9.88
C PHE A 77 -11.63 -2.61 10.60
N ALA A 78 -10.39 -2.92 10.18
CA ALA A 78 -9.59 -3.97 10.76
C ALA A 78 -9.28 -3.73 12.26
N LEU A 79 -9.08 -2.48 12.68
CA LEU A 79 -8.88 -2.15 14.11
C LEU A 79 -10.01 -2.68 15.01
N PHE A 80 -11.25 -2.68 14.51
CA PHE A 80 -12.41 -3.10 15.30
C PHE A 80 -12.80 -4.56 15.07
N HIS A 81 -12.54 -5.11 13.88
CA HIS A 81 -13.12 -6.41 13.46
C HIS A 81 -12.10 -7.52 13.18
N ALA A 82 -10.81 -7.23 13.10
CA ALA A 82 -9.82 -8.22 12.71
C ALA A 82 -9.54 -9.23 13.84
N LYS A 83 -9.95 -10.49 13.67
CA LYS A 83 -9.71 -11.58 14.63
C LYS A 83 -8.27 -12.10 14.57
N MET A 84 -7.86 -12.63 13.42
CA MET A 84 -6.55 -13.26 13.25
C MET A 84 -5.37 -12.32 13.56
N PRO A 85 -5.33 -11.05 13.07
CA PRO A 85 -4.23 -10.15 13.43
C PRO A 85 -4.22 -9.76 14.92
N ARG A 86 -5.38 -9.72 15.56
CA ARG A 86 -5.50 -9.44 16.99
C ARG A 86 -4.96 -10.60 17.83
N GLU A 87 -5.19 -11.84 17.41
CA GLU A 87 -4.62 -13.04 18.04
C GLU A 87 -3.09 -13.12 17.84
N LEU A 88 -2.59 -12.74 16.66
CA LEU A 88 -1.16 -12.74 16.35
C LEU A 88 -0.38 -11.67 17.12
N LEU A 89 -0.89 -10.44 17.19
CA LEU A 89 -0.19 -9.30 17.79
C LEU A 89 -0.52 -9.08 19.27
N GLN A 90 -1.64 -9.63 19.75
CA GLN A 90 -2.08 -9.53 21.14
C GLN A 90 -2.07 -8.08 21.65
N LEU A 91 -1.28 -7.79 22.70
CA LEU A 91 -1.13 -6.45 23.29
C LEU A 91 -0.58 -5.41 22.30
N TRP A 92 0.16 -5.84 21.27
CA TRP A 92 0.72 -4.97 20.23
C TRP A 92 -0.25 -4.66 19.10
N PHE A 93 -1.43 -5.29 19.07
CA PHE A 93 -2.38 -5.12 17.98
C PHE A 93 -2.77 -3.65 17.76
N PHE A 94 -3.26 -2.99 18.82
CA PHE A 94 -3.68 -1.60 18.75
C PHE A 94 -2.53 -0.66 18.42
N PRO A 95 -1.37 -0.69 19.12
CA PRO A 95 -0.23 0.16 18.80
C PRO A 95 0.21 0.04 17.33
N VAL A 96 0.30 -1.18 16.80
CA VAL A 96 0.75 -1.41 15.42
C VAL A 96 -0.28 -0.91 14.41
N TYR A 97 -1.54 -1.35 14.51
CA TYR A 97 -2.56 -1.01 13.52
C TYR A 97 -2.95 0.46 13.57
N ALA A 98 -3.05 1.06 14.76
CA ALA A 98 -3.36 2.48 14.91
C ALA A 98 -2.23 3.35 14.36
N SER A 99 -0.97 3.01 14.67
CA SER A 99 0.19 3.74 14.13
C SER A 99 0.27 3.63 12.61
N LEU A 100 0.02 2.43 12.06
CA LEU A 100 0.00 2.21 10.60
C LEU A 100 -1.10 3.03 9.92
N LEU A 101 -2.32 3.04 10.49
CA LEU A 101 -3.43 3.84 9.99
C LEU A 101 -3.08 5.33 10.00
N LEU A 102 -2.56 5.85 11.11
CA LEU A 102 -2.19 7.27 11.23
C LEU A 102 -1.08 7.66 10.26
N LEU A 103 -0.06 6.81 10.11
CA LEU A 103 1.02 7.02 9.15
C LEU A 103 0.49 7.09 7.72
N LEU A 104 -0.38 6.14 7.33
CA LEU A 104 -0.94 6.11 5.98
C LEU A 104 -1.87 7.30 5.71
N LEU A 105 -2.73 7.67 6.67
CA LEU A 105 -3.56 8.87 6.56
C LEU A 105 -2.71 10.13 6.40
N PHE A 106 -1.64 10.25 7.18
CA PHE A 106 -0.71 11.38 7.08
C PHE A 106 -0.03 11.44 5.71
N LEU A 107 0.50 10.31 5.22
CA LEU A 107 1.16 10.23 3.93
C LEU A 107 0.18 10.51 2.78
N LEU A 108 -1.03 9.98 2.84
CA LEU A 108 -2.10 10.21 1.86
C LEU A 108 -2.50 11.69 1.83
N PHE A 109 -2.71 12.30 2.99
CA PHE A 109 -3.07 13.72 3.08
C PHE A 109 -1.97 14.62 2.50
N LYS A 110 -0.70 14.36 2.86
CA LYS A 110 0.43 15.10 2.31
C LYS A 110 0.58 14.88 0.81
N TYR A 111 0.39 13.64 0.35
CA TYR A 111 0.47 13.27 -1.06
C TYR A 111 -0.55 14.03 -1.91
N ILE A 112 -1.83 14.02 -1.49
CA ILE A 112 -2.93 14.72 -2.18
C ILE A 112 -2.63 16.23 -2.23
N ARG A 113 -2.23 16.82 -1.10
CA ARG A 113 -1.97 18.26 -1.01
C ARG A 113 -0.79 18.70 -1.87
N VAL A 114 0.32 17.95 -1.84
CA VAL A 114 1.53 18.28 -2.62
C VAL A 114 1.30 18.10 -4.11
N ASN A 115 0.54 17.08 -4.52
CA ASN A 115 0.24 16.82 -5.93
C ASN A 115 -1.02 17.55 -6.44
N ARG A 116 -1.70 18.33 -5.59
CA ARG A 116 -2.95 19.06 -5.92
C ARG A 116 -4.02 18.16 -6.55
N ILE A 117 -4.16 16.94 -6.03
CA ILE A 117 -5.11 15.95 -6.54
C ILE A 117 -6.50 16.30 -6.02
N SER A 118 -7.48 16.45 -6.92
CA SER A 118 -8.89 16.50 -6.53
C SER A 118 -9.49 15.09 -6.56
N LEU A 119 -10.06 14.65 -5.45
CA LEU A 119 -10.76 13.37 -5.34
C LEU A 119 -12.23 13.45 -5.76
N LEU A 120 -12.76 14.67 -5.95
CA LEU A 120 -14.19 14.92 -6.22
C LEU A 120 -14.43 15.55 -7.61
N SER A 121 -13.36 15.77 -8.39
CA SER A 121 -13.42 16.30 -9.77
C SER A 121 -13.75 15.21 -10.78
#